data_AF-A0A7S3MDA7-F1
#
_entry.id   AF-A0A7S3MDA7-F1
#
_cell.length_a   1.000
_cell.length_b   1.000
_cell.length_c   1.000
_cell.angle_alpha   90.00
_cell.angle_beta   90.00
_cell.angle_gamma   90.00
#
_symmetry.space_group_name_H-M   'P 1'
#
loop_
_entity.id
_entity.type
_entity.pdbx_description
1 polymer ?
#
loop_
_entity_poly.entity_id
_entity_poly.type
_entity_poly.pdbx_seq_one_letter_code
_entity_poly.pdbx_strand_id
1 'polypeptide(L)'
;GEFGNLHITIVADSAPKAAKIIKYDLKPLSLHAKVFEFSREESARPRSAMRYTGNVQLSAWHEWVQAIFPDVPPRLDEGVLDQVYCFRNTFTGAVTKVEFRKNEIKFESENASTIAIIKENITRLATYRRITLEESVSPVEASISSFLNLIRPKLDYQFSLARKMELVDAVQE
;
A
#
# COMPACT_ATOMS: atom_id res chain seq x y z
N GLY A 1 8.70 1.36 1.09
CA GLY A 1 8.01 2.57 1.55
C GLY A 1 8.49 2.82 2.95
N GLU A 2 8.78 4.06 3.31
CA GLU A 2 9.13 4.39 4.69
C GLU A 2 7.87 4.40 5.55
N PHE A 3 7.97 3.87 6.77
CA PHE A 3 6.87 3.73 7.72
C PHE A 3 7.39 3.95 9.14
N GLY A 4 6.49 4.29 10.06
CA GLY A 4 6.88 4.56 11.44
C GLY A 4 5.88 5.44 12.19
N ASN A 5 6.26 5.85 13.40
CA ASN A 5 5.41 6.65 14.26
C ASN A 5 5.68 8.15 14.10
N LEU A 6 4.64 8.92 13.79
CA LEU A 6 4.65 10.37 13.85
C LEU A 6 4.12 10.82 15.21
N HIS A 7 4.91 11.63 15.92
CA HIS A 7 4.51 12.23 17.19
C HIS A 7 4.17 13.71 16.98
N ILE A 8 2.93 14.08 17.27
CA ILE A 8 2.43 15.46 17.16
C ILE A 8 2.17 15.96 18.57
N THR A 9 2.87 17.01 18.98
CA THR A 9 2.65 17.65 20.28
C THR A 9 1.80 18.90 20.08
N ILE A 10 0.59 18.88 20.63
CA ILE A 10 -0.33 20.02 20.62
C ILE A 10 -0.17 20.73 21.96
N VAL A 11 0.23 22.00 21.94
CA VAL A 11 0.32 22.84 23.13
C VAL A 11 -0.87 23.78 23.14
N ALA A 12 -1.66 23.76 24.21
CA ALA A 12 -2.75 24.70 24.42
C ALA A 12 -2.20 26.00 25.02
N ASP A 13 -2.63 27.13 24.46
CA ASP A 13 -2.42 28.45 25.06
C ASP A 13 -3.43 28.69 26.18
N SER A 14 -3.27 27.92 27.26
CA SER A 14 -4.09 27.98 28.47
C SER A 14 -3.23 28.27 29.70
N ALA A 15 -3.84 28.76 30.78
CA ALA A 15 -3.20 28.89 32.09
C ALA A 15 -3.93 27.96 33.08
N PRO A 16 -3.33 26.82 33.49
CA PRO A 16 -1.96 26.37 33.19
C PRO A 16 -1.77 25.88 31.75
N LYS A 17 -0.52 25.94 31.25
CA LYS A 17 -0.17 25.40 29.92
C LYS A 17 -0.42 23.90 29.92
N ALA A 18 -1.22 23.42 28.97
CA ALA A 18 -1.47 22.01 28.76
C ALA A 18 -0.87 21.56 27.43
N ALA A 19 -0.41 20.32 27.37
CA ALA A 19 0.04 19.72 26.11
C ALA A 19 -0.55 18.31 25.94
N LYS A 20 -0.85 17.95 24.71
CA LYS A 20 -1.32 16.62 24.32
C LYS A 20 -0.42 16.07 23.22
N ILE A 21 0.10 14.85 23.44
CA ILE A 21 0.85 14.12 22.43
C ILE A 21 -0.12 13.19 21.70
N ILE A 22 -0.21 13.36 20.38
CA ILE A 22 -0.92 12.45 19.47
C ILE A 22 0.13 11.60 18.76
N LYS A 23 -0.09 10.29 18.75
CA LYS A 23 0.74 9.34 18.01
C LYS A 23 -0.04 8.87 16.79
N TYR A 24 0.60 8.93 15.62
CA TYR A 24 0.04 8.44 14.37
C TYR A 24 0.98 7.41 13.75
N ASP A 25 0.43 6.24 13.40
CA ASP A 25 1.19 5.14 12.81
C ASP A 25 1.10 5.21 11.28
N LEU A 26 2.21 5.62 10.64
CA LEU A 26 2.32 5.69 9.19
C LEU A 26 2.58 4.29 8.64
N LYS A 27 1.62 3.76 7.88
CA LYS A 27 1.69 2.40 7.31
C LYS A 27 2.68 2.29 6.14
N PRO A 28 3.31 1.12 5.92
CA PRO A 28 4.21 0.85 4.78
C PRO A 28 3.65 1.22 3.40
N LEU A 29 2.35 1.00 3.22
CA LEU A 29 1.61 1.31 1.99
C LEU A 29 0.63 2.47 2.20
N SER A 30 1.01 3.49 2.97
CA SER A 30 0.19 4.66 3.34
C SER A 30 -0.50 5.40 2.18
N LEU A 31 0.04 5.32 0.96
CA LEU A 31 -0.57 5.90 -0.25
C LEU A 31 -1.61 5.00 -0.92
N HIS A 32 -2.00 3.89 -0.31
CA HIS A 32 -3.09 3.05 -0.80
C HIS A 32 -4.38 3.43 -0.10
N ALA A 33 -5.49 3.50 -0.81
CA ALA A 33 -6.82 3.66 -0.24
C ALA A 33 -7.64 2.41 -0.51
N LYS A 34 -8.40 1.94 0.48
CA LYS A 34 -9.30 0.80 0.30
C LYS A 34 -10.42 1.17 -0.67
N VAL A 35 -10.72 0.29 -1.61
CA VAL A 35 -11.81 0.43 -2.59
C VAL A 35 -12.71 -0.81 -2.52
N PHE A 36 -13.97 -0.66 -2.90
CA PHE A 36 -14.92 -1.79 -2.87
C PHE A 36 -14.56 -2.84 -3.94
N GLU A 37 -14.39 -2.38 -5.18
CA GLU A 37 -14.05 -3.21 -6.32
C GLU A 37 -13.18 -2.44 -7.31
N PHE A 38 -12.53 -3.18 -8.20
CA PHE A 38 -11.82 -2.60 -9.33
C PHE A 38 -12.78 -2.37 -10.49
N SER A 39 -12.54 -1.32 -11.26
CA SER A 39 -13.25 -1.13 -12.52
C SER A 39 -12.91 -2.27 -13.51
N ARG A 40 -13.71 -2.39 -14.57
CA ARG A 40 -13.46 -3.38 -15.64
C ARG A 40 -12.09 -3.20 -16.29
N GLU A 41 -11.69 -1.95 -16.51
CA GLU A 41 -10.38 -1.61 -17.06
C GLU A 41 -9.26 -1.99 -16.10
N GLU A 42 -9.40 -1.63 -14.82
CA GLU A 42 -8.42 -1.93 -13.78
C GLU A 42 -8.22 -3.43 -13.60
N SER A 43 -9.31 -4.20 -13.67
CA SER A 43 -9.29 -5.66 -13.55
C SER A 43 -8.56 -6.36 -14.69
N ALA A 44 -8.58 -5.76 -15.90
CA ALA A 44 -7.94 -6.29 -17.09
C ALA A 44 -6.42 -6.02 -17.14
N ARG A 45 -5.91 -5.13 -16.29
CA ARG A 45 -4.48 -4.79 -16.27
C ARG A 45 -3.64 -5.94 -15.71
N PRO A 46 -2.44 -6.19 -16.28
CA PRO A 46 -1.56 -7.26 -15.83
C PRO A 46 -1.03 -7.01 -14.40
N ARG A 47 -1.10 -8.03 -13.54
CA ARG A 47 -0.68 -7.96 -12.14
C ARG A 47 0.33 -9.06 -11.82
N SER A 48 1.39 -8.69 -11.12
CA SER A 48 2.30 -9.66 -10.51
C SER A 48 1.68 -10.19 -9.23
N ALA A 49 1.87 -11.48 -8.95
CA ALA A 49 1.31 -12.13 -7.77
C ALA A 49 2.41 -12.61 -6.80
N MET A 50 2.11 -12.56 -5.52
CA MET A 50 2.92 -13.12 -4.44
C MET A 50 2.00 -13.89 -3.50
N ARG A 51 2.36 -15.12 -3.17
CA ARG A 51 1.56 -16.00 -2.32
C ARG A 51 2.43 -16.55 -1.19
N TYR A 52 1.85 -16.55 0.01
CA TYR A 52 2.40 -17.22 1.17
C TYR A 52 1.47 -18.33 1.63
N THR A 53 2.04 -19.51 1.86
CA THR A 53 1.36 -20.65 2.48
C THR A 53 2.05 -21.01 3.79
N GLY A 54 1.27 -21.41 4.79
CA GLY A 54 1.81 -21.79 6.11
C GLY A 54 0.71 -22.02 7.14
N ASN A 55 1.04 -22.56 8.30
CA ASN A 55 0.06 -22.80 9.37
C ASN A 55 -0.26 -21.50 10.11
N VAL A 56 -1.08 -20.64 9.50
CA VAL A 56 -1.42 -19.31 10.00
C VAL A 56 -2.94 -19.12 10.01
N GLN A 57 -3.45 -18.66 11.14
CA GLN A 57 -4.88 -18.38 11.30
C GLN A 57 -5.30 -17.14 10.52
N LEU A 58 -6.57 -17.12 10.12
CA LEU A 58 -7.17 -16.02 9.38
C LEU A 58 -7.00 -14.65 10.08
N SER A 59 -7.14 -14.62 11.41
CA SER A 59 -6.96 -13.41 12.22
C SER A 59 -5.53 -12.87 12.17
N ALA A 60 -4.52 -13.74 12.10
CA ALA A 60 -3.13 -13.33 12.01
C ALA A 60 -2.83 -12.72 10.63
N TRP A 61 -3.38 -13.29 9.55
CA TRP A 61 -3.28 -12.68 8.22
C TRP A 61 -3.91 -11.29 8.19
N HIS A 62 -5.12 -11.15 8.74
CA HIS A 62 -5.80 -9.87 8.83
C HIS A 62 -4.97 -8.82 9.58
N GLU A 63 -4.41 -9.19 10.73
CA GLU A 63 -3.54 -8.30 11.51
C GLU A 63 -2.30 -7.85 10.72
N TRP A 64 -1.70 -8.75 9.93
CA TRP A 64 -0.56 -8.41 9.08
C TRP A 64 -0.97 -7.47 7.95
N VAL A 65 -2.15 -7.66 7.37
CA VAL A 65 -2.72 -6.75 6.38
C VAL A 65 -2.99 -5.37 6.99
N GLN A 66 -3.54 -5.28 8.22
CA GLN A 66 -3.71 -4.03 8.98
C GLN A 66 -2.39 -3.32 9.32
N ALA A 67 -1.30 -4.09 9.50
CA ALA A 67 0.02 -3.53 9.74
C ALA A 67 0.62 -2.90 8.47
N ILE A 68 0.24 -3.38 7.29
CA ILE A 68 0.82 -2.99 5.99
C ILE A 68 -0.02 -1.91 5.29
N PHE A 69 -1.34 -2.07 5.27
CA PHE A 69 -2.27 -1.21 4.55
C PHE A 69 -3.05 -0.29 5.50
N PRO A 70 -3.36 0.95 5.08
CA PRO A 70 -4.32 1.79 5.78
C PRO A 70 -5.76 1.33 5.50
N ASP A 71 -6.71 1.85 6.29
CA ASP A 71 -8.16 1.68 6.10
C ASP A 71 -8.68 0.22 6.05
N VAL A 72 -7.90 -0.70 6.63
CA VAL A 72 -8.34 -2.08 6.87
C VAL A 72 -9.28 -2.08 8.08
N PRO A 73 -10.48 -2.70 7.99
CA PRO A 73 -11.42 -2.77 9.10
C PRO A 73 -10.75 -3.27 10.38
N PRO A 74 -11.13 -2.77 11.57
CA PRO A 74 -10.53 -3.19 12.83
C PRO A 74 -10.86 -4.65 13.17
N ARG A 75 -12.00 -5.14 12.70
CA ARG A 75 -12.53 -6.48 12.96
C ARG A 75 -12.69 -7.24 11.65
N LEU A 76 -12.45 -8.54 11.72
CA LEU A 76 -12.66 -9.46 10.63
C LEU A 76 -14.14 -9.83 10.52
N ASP A 77 -14.62 -10.07 9.30
CA ASP A 77 -15.95 -10.61 9.06
C ASP A 77 -15.94 -12.12 9.33
N GLU A 78 -16.27 -12.52 10.57
CA GLU A 78 -16.16 -13.91 11.06
C GLU A 78 -16.99 -14.94 10.25
N GLY A 79 -18.02 -14.49 9.53
CA GLY A 79 -18.83 -15.34 8.66
C GLY A 79 -18.21 -15.66 7.30
N VAL A 80 -17.08 -15.04 6.94
CA VAL A 80 -16.46 -15.16 5.61
C VAL A 80 -15.10 -15.83 5.72
N LEU A 81 -14.98 -17.03 5.13
CA LEU A 81 -13.75 -17.84 5.16
C LEU A 81 -12.64 -17.25 4.28
N ASP A 82 -13.02 -16.63 3.17
CA ASP A 82 -12.12 -16.05 2.17
C ASP A 82 -12.29 -14.54 2.14
N GLN A 83 -11.33 -13.82 2.68
CA GLN A 83 -11.34 -12.36 2.77
C GLN A 83 -10.68 -11.75 1.53
N VAL A 84 -11.31 -10.73 0.96
CA VAL A 84 -10.79 -10.03 -0.23
C VAL A 84 -10.82 -8.53 0.01
N TYR A 85 -9.64 -7.90 -0.02
CA TYR A 85 -9.51 -6.44 0.03
C TYR A 85 -8.86 -5.90 -1.24
N CYS A 86 -9.43 -4.81 -1.73
CA CYS A 86 -9.00 -4.10 -2.92
C CYS A 86 -8.47 -2.73 -2.51
N PHE A 87 -7.32 -2.35 -3.05
CA PHE A 87 -6.67 -1.09 -2.77
C PHE A 87 -6.27 -0.39 -4.06
N ARG A 88 -6.35 0.94 -4.06
CA ARG A 88 -5.87 1.80 -5.16
C ARG A 88 -4.82 2.75 -4.61
N ASN A 89 -3.67 2.80 -5.28
CA ASN A 89 -2.65 3.80 -4.98
C ASN A 89 -3.16 5.19 -5.38
N THR A 90 -3.25 6.11 -4.44
CA THR A 90 -3.79 7.46 -4.66
C THR A 90 -2.85 8.33 -5.50
N PHE A 91 -1.56 8.00 -5.54
CA PHE A 91 -0.59 8.69 -6.39
C PHE A 91 -0.64 8.18 -7.83
N THR A 92 -0.46 6.88 -8.07
CA THR A 92 -0.32 6.32 -9.43
C THR A 92 -1.60 5.79 -10.05
N GLY A 93 -2.63 5.48 -9.26
CA GLY A 93 -3.82 4.77 -9.72
C GLY A 93 -3.62 3.26 -9.97
N ALA A 94 -2.44 2.72 -9.64
CA ALA A 94 -2.20 1.28 -9.66
C ALA A 94 -3.02 0.58 -8.57
N VAL A 95 -3.60 -0.58 -8.89
CA VAL A 95 -4.41 -1.35 -7.95
C VAL A 95 -3.65 -2.53 -7.36
N THR A 96 -4.03 -2.89 -6.13
CA THR A 96 -3.49 -4.03 -5.39
C THR A 96 -4.63 -4.81 -4.75
N LYS A 97 -4.68 -6.12 -5.00
CA LYS A 97 -5.65 -7.06 -4.42
C LYS A 97 -4.97 -7.88 -3.34
N VAL A 98 -5.67 -8.10 -2.25
CA VAL A 98 -5.26 -8.99 -1.17
C VAL A 98 -6.37 -10.00 -0.95
N GLU A 99 -6.06 -11.27 -1.14
CA GLU A 99 -6.96 -12.38 -0.88
C GLU A 99 -6.33 -13.24 0.21
N PHE A 100 -7.04 -13.51 1.29
CA PHE A 100 -6.49 -14.34 2.36
C PHE A 100 -7.57 -15.20 2.99
N ARG A 101 -7.13 -16.40 3.36
CA ARG A 101 -7.94 -17.42 3.98
C ARG A 101 -7.10 -18.14 5.03
N LYS A 102 -7.66 -19.14 5.70
CA LYS A 102 -6.87 -19.96 6.61
C LYS A 102 -5.68 -20.58 5.86
N ASN A 103 -4.49 -20.45 6.43
CA ASN A 103 -3.22 -20.97 5.91
C ASN A 103 -2.66 -20.39 4.61
N GLU A 104 -3.32 -19.40 4.00
CA GLU A 104 -2.86 -18.84 2.73
C GLU A 104 -3.22 -17.36 2.59
N ILE A 105 -2.28 -16.57 2.09
CA ILE A 105 -2.50 -15.19 1.63
C ILE A 105 -1.88 -14.99 0.26
N LYS A 106 -2.58 -14.24 -0.59
CA LYS A 106 -2.17 -13.88 -1.94
C LYS A 106 -2.31 -12.37 -2.13
N PHE A 107 -1.24 -11.77 -2.61
CA PHE A 107 -1.16 -10.37 -3.00
C PHE A 107 -1.00 -10.28 -4.51
N GLU A 108 -1.80 -9.44 -5.17
CA GLU A 108 -1.67 -9.15 -6.60
C GLU A 108 -1.54 -7.65 -6.78
N SER A 109 -0.51 -7.18 -7.48
CA SER A 109 -0.30 -5.74 -7.70
C SER A 109 0.23 -5.47 -9.10
N GLU A 110 -0.16 -4.32 -9.65
CA GLU A 110 0.41 -3.79 -10.88
C GLU A 110 1.80 -3.17 -10.66
N ASN A 111 2.15 -2.88 -9.40
CA ASN A 111 3.42 -2.26 -9.05
C ASN A 111 4.34 -3.29 -8.36
N ALA A 112 5.45 -3.61 -9.01
CA ALA A 112 6.48 -4.49 -8.45
C ALA A 112 7.05 -3.99 -7.11
N SER A 113 7.13 -2.66 -6.92
CA SER A 113 7.57 -2.05 -5.67
C SER A 113 6.58 -2.34 -4.53
N THR A 114 5.28 -2.35 -4.82
CA THR A 114 4.26 -2.71 -3.83
C THR A 114 4.44 -4.15 -3.36
N ILE A 115 4.69 -5.09 -4.29
CA ILE A 115 4.98 -6.50 -3.94
C ILE A 115 6.26 -6.60 -3.09
N ALA A 116 7.32 -5.88 -3.43
CA ALA A 116 8.57 -5.89 -2.66
C ALA A 116 8.37 -5.35 -1.23
N ILE A 117 7.61 -4.27 -1.06
CA ILE A 117 7.29 -3.71 0.27
C ILE A 117 6.47 -4.70 1.10
N ILE A 118 5.50 -5.38 0.48
CA ILE A 118 4.70 -6.42 1.14
C ILE A 118 5.60 -7.55 1.59
N LYS A 119 6.47 -8.06 0.70
CA LYS A 119 7.41 -9.13 1.01
C LYS A 119 8.23 -8.83 2.25
N GLU A 120 8.92 -7.68 2.26
CA GLU A 120 9.76 -7.27 3.37
C GLU A 120 8.98 -7.23 4.69
N ASN A 121 7.77 -6.67 4.68
CA ASN A 121 6.94 -6.57 5.88
C ASN A 121 6.38 -7.91 6.35
N ILE A 122 5.91 -8.77 5.44
CA ILE A 122 5.41 -10.11 5.78
C ILE A 122 6.54 -10.97 6.33
N THR A 123 7.70 -11.01 5.67
CA THR A 123 8.87 -11.74 6.16
C THR A 123 9.26 -11.26 7.56
N ARG A 124 9.31 -9.94 7.78
CA ARG A 124 9.61 -9.37 9.10
C ARG A 124 8.60 -9.78 10.17
N LEU A 125 7.30 -9.74 9.87
CA LEU A 125 6.24 -10.15 10.80
C LEU A 125 6.29 -11.65 11.10
N ALA A 126 6.55 -12.47 10.10
CA ALA A 126 6.71 -13.92 10.24
C ALA A 126 7.92 -14.25 11.13
N THR A 127 9.07 -13.61 10.89
CA THR A 127 10.27 -13.76 11.73
C THR A 127 10.01 -13.33 13.16
N TYR A 128 9.35 -12.18 13.38
CA TYR A 128 9.01 -11.70 14.72
C TYR A 128 8.14 -12.69 15.49
N ARG A 129 7.20 -13.36 14.80
CA ARG A 129 6.32 -14.39 15.38
C ARG A 129 6.90 -15.81 15.36
N ARG A 130 8.11 -16.01 14.83
CA ARG A 130 8.75 -17.33 14.64
C ARG A 130 7.88 -18.29 13.83
N ILE A 131 7.21 -17.78 12.80
CA ILE A 131 6.39 -18.55 11.87
C ILE A 131 7.17 -18.78 10.58
N THR A 132 7.26 -20.03 10.15
CA THR A 132 7.82 -20.40 8.83
C THR A 132 6.73 -20.31 7.77
N LEU A 133 7.03 -19.63 6.66
CA LEU A 133 6.15 -19.48 5.52
C LEU A 133 6.85 -19.98 4.26
N GLU A 134 6.06 -20.58 3.36
CA GLU A 134 6.48 -20.88 2.00
C GLU A 134 6.10 -19.70 1.10
N GLU A 135 7.10 -19.12 0.42
CA GLU A 135 6.91 -17.99 -0.49
C GLU A 135 6.88 -18.47 -1.94
N SER A 136 5.94 -17.96 -2.74
CA SER A 136 5.95 -18.08 -4.18
C SER A 136 5.64 -16.73 -4.84
N VAL A 137 6.44 -16.36 -5.84
CA VAL A 137 6.29 -15.11 -6.59
C VAL A 137 6.13 -15.41 -8.07
N SER A 138 5.13 -14.78 -8.69
CA SER A 138 4.83 -14.90 -10.11
C SER A 138 4.87 -13.50 -10.73
N PRO A 139 6.07 -13.02 -11.12
CA PRO A 139 6.21 -11.73 -11.77
C PRO A 139 5.59 -11.76 -13.18
N VAL A 140 4.98 -10.66 -13.59
CA VAL A 140 4.41 -10.48 -14.93
C VAL A 140 5.08 -9.30 -15.60
N GLU A 141 5.89 -9.54 -16.63
CA GLU A 141 6.65 -8.48 -17.31
C GLU A 141 5.75 -7.38 -17.88
N ALA A 142 4.59 -7.74 -18.42
CA ALA A 142 3.60 -6.79 -18.93
C ALA A 142 3.09 -5.80 -17.85
N SER A 143 3.18 -6.15 -16.56
CA SER A 143 2.82 -5.23 -15.46
C SER A 143 3.76 -4.02 -15.37
N ILE A 144 5.03 -4.18 -15.77
CA ILE A 144 6.00 -3.08 -15.78
C ILE A 144 5.60 -2.03 -16.81
N SER A 145 5.36 -2.46 -18.05
CA SER A 145 4.92 -1.56 -19.13
C SER A 145 3.58 -0.90 -18.81
N SER A 146 2.64 -1.66 -18.25
CA SER A 146 1.35 -1.12 -17.82
C SER A 146 1.50 -0.06 -16.74
N PHE A 147 2.35 -0.30 -15.74
CA PHE A 147 2.61 0.65 -14.67
C PHE A 147 3.33 1.92 -15.15
N LEU A 148 4.29 1.81 -16.08
CA LEU A 148 4.95 2.96 -16.69
C LEU A 148 3.95 3.87 -17.43
N ASN A 149 2.94 3.28 -18.09
CA ASN A 149 1.88 4.05 -18.72
C ASN A 149 1.02 4.83 -17.72
N LEU A 150 0.87 4.35 -16.48
CA LEU A 150 0.16 5.09 -15.42
C LEU A 150 0.96 6.29 -14.90
N ILE A 151 2.28 6.17 -14.87
CA ILE A 151 3.17 7.25 -14.40
C ILE A 151 3.37 8.32 -15.49
N ARG A 152 3.41 7.90 -16.76
CA ARG A 152 3.76 8.76 -17.89
C ARG A 152 3.05 10.13 -17.92
N PRO A 153 1.72 10.24 -17.73
CA PRO A 153 1.05 11.54 -17.76
C PRO A 153 1.57 12.53 -16.72
N LYS A 154 2.04 12.05 -15.56
CA LYS A 154 2.60 12.90 -14.51
C LYS A 154 4.00 13.39 -14.89
N LEU A 155 4.81 12.53 -15.50
CA LEU A 155 6.14 12.93 -15.99
C LEU A 155 6.02 13.98 -17.10
N ASP A 156 5.13 13.74 -18.06
CA ASP A 156 4.88 14.66 -19.17
C ASP A 156 4.39 16.03 -18.64
N TYR A 157 3.48 16.01 -17.67
CA TYR A 157 3.01 17.23 -17.00
C TYR A 157 4.16 17.99 -16.32
N GLN A 158 4.96 17.31 -15.48
CA GLN A 158 6.07 17.94 -14.76
C GLN A 158 7.13 18.50 -15.70
N PHE A 159 7.45 17.78 -16.77
CA PHE A 159 8.37 18.25 -17.80
C PHE A 159 7.85 19.51 -18.51
N SER A 160 6.56 19.52 -18.87
CA SER A 160 5.93 20.68 -19.50
C SER A 160 5.88 21.90 -18.57
N LEU A 161 5.69 21.68 -17.27
CA LEU A 161 5.64 22.74 -16.26
C LEU A 161 7.01 23.37 -16.06
N ALA A 162 8.07 22.55 -15.94
CA ALA A 162 9.44 23.03 -15.81
C ALA A 162 9.83 23.95 -16.97
N ARG A 163 9.57 23.52 -18.21
CA ARG A 163 9.86 24.33 -19.40
C ARG A 163 9.08 25.65 -19.45
N LYS A 164 7.83 25.67 -18.94
CA LYS A 164 7.06 26.92 -18.86
C LYS A 164 7.65 27.88 -17.82
N MET A 165 8.18 27.37 -16.70
CA MET A 165 8.82 28.21 -15.69
C MET A 165 10.12 28.84 -16.21
N GLU A 166 10.94 28.08 -16.93
CA GLU A 166 12.14 28.63 -17.59
C GLU A 166 11.81 29.82 -18.52
N LEU A 167 10.69 29.74 -19.25
CA LEU A 167 10.24 30.83 -20.12
C LEU A 167 9.70 32.03 -19.33
N VAL A 168 9.04 31.80 -18.19
CA VAL A 168 8.55 32.90 -17.34
C VAL A 168 9.72 33.66 -16.74
N ASP A 169 10.72 32.95 -16.23
CA ASP A 169 11.93 33.57 -15.66
C ASP A 169 12.65 34.43 -16.71
N ALA A 170 12.78 33.94 -17.94
CA ALA A 170 13.40 34.68 -19.05
C ALA A 170 12.58 35.89 -19.56
N VAL A 171 11.29 35.99 -19.23
CA VAL A 171 10.39 37.09 -19.65
C VAL A 171 10.19 38.12 -18.53
N GLN A 172 10.51 37.76 -17.27
CA GLN A 172 10.46 38.68 -16.13
C GLN A 172 11.75 39.49 -15.94
N GLU A 173 12.86 39.10 -16.60
CA GLU A 173 14.03 39.96 -16.84
C GLU A 173 13.80 40.91 -18.05
#